data_AF-A0A1V2M320-F1
#
_entry.id   AF-A0A1V2M320-F1
#
_cell.length_a   1.000
_cell.length_b   1.000
_cell.length_c   1.000
_cell.angle_alpha   90.00
_cell.angle_beta   90.00
_cell.angle_gamma   90.00
#
_symmetry.space_group_name_H-M   'P 1'
#
loop_
_entity.id
_entity.type
_entity.pdbx_description
1 polymer ?
#
loop_
_entity_poly.entity_id
_entity_poly.type
_entity_poly.pdbx_seq_one_letter_code
_entity_poly.pdbx_strand_id
1 'polypeptide(L)'
;MAGCCAHMVGFATCSYRENKLGGLVSQGIGTSMLQVPNLLKKPILWLPPVVASAINGPIATVLFGLKMNGEPISSGMGTCGLVGPIGVLAGWIDPSQTAQALGEVAIQPTLIDYIGLVMVCVVVPAIVSLVVSEIMRKAGLIKLGDYKLEA
;
A
#
# COMPACT_ATOMS: atom_id res chain seq x y z
N MET A 1 4.37 -6.19 3.74
CA MET A 1 4.02 -4.79 3.99
C MET A 1 3.93 -3.95 2.73
N ALA A 2 5.03 -3.66 2.03
CA ALA A 2 5.05 -2.77 0.86
C ALA A 2 4.01 -3.11 -0.22
N GLY A 3 3.78 -4.40 -0.49
CA GLY A 3 2.74 -4.84 -1.44
C GLY A 3 1.30 -4.65 -0.94
N CYS A 4 1.05 -4.81 0.37
CA CYS A 4 -0.26 -4.56 0.98
C CYS A 4 -0.57 -3.07 1.01
N CYS A 5 0.40 -2.23 1.39
CA CYS A 5 0.27 -0.76 1.30
C CYS A 5 0.01 -0.32 -0.15
N ALA A 6 0.73 -0.91 -1.12
CA ALA A 6 0.54 -0.61 -2.53
C ALA A 6 -0.86 -0.95 -3.03
N HIS A 7 -1.46 -2.05 -2.58
CA HIS A 7 -2.84 -2.38 -2.91
C HIS A 7 -3.83 -1.37 -2.34
N MET A 8 -3.71 -1.04 -1.06
CA MET A 8 -4.64 -0.13 -0.39
C MET A 8 -4.57 1.29 -0.96
N VAL A 9 -3.37 1.83 -1.09
CA VAL A 9 -3.15 3.15 -1.69
C VAL A 9 -3.48 3.13 -3.18
N GLY A 10 -3.22 2.02 -3.88
CA GLY A 10 -3.59 1.83 -5.26
C GLY A 10 -5.09 1.93 -5.48
N PHE A 11 -5.90 1.25 -4.67
CA PHE A 11 -7.36 1.37 -4.71
C PHE A 11 -7.85 2.78 -4.33
N ALA A 12 -7.30 3.34 -3.25
CA ALA A 12 -7.66 4.68 -2.76
C ALA A 12 -7.44 5.78 -3.82
N THR A 13 -6.34 5.68 -4.56
CA THR A 13 -5.98 6.65 -5.61
C THR A 13 -6.76 6.42 -6.91
N CYS A 14 -6.93 5.17 -7.34
CA CYS A 14 -7.77 4.85 -8.51
C CYS A 14 -9.23 5.28 -8.33
N SER A 15 -9.74 5.19 -7.10
CA SER A 15 -11.12 5.54 -6.75
C SER A 15 -11.32 7.01 -6.39
N TYR A 16 -10.24 7.82 -6.30
CA TYR A 16 -10.29 9.23 -5.92
C TYR A 16 -11.19 10.08 -6.84
N ARG A 17 -11.20 9.81 -8.15
CA ARG A 17 -12.08 10.53 -9.08
C ARG A 17 -13.58 10.34 -8.81
N GLU A 18 -13.95 9.22 -8.19
CA GLU A 18 -15.34 8.80 -8.03
C GLU A 18 -15.84 9.02 -6.60
N ASN A 19 -14.97 8.79 -5.62
CA ASN A 19 -15.31 8.88 -4.20
C ASN A 19 -14.63 10.07 -3.48
N LYS A 20 -13.84 10.86 -4.20
CA LYS A 20 -13.10 12.05 -3.71
C LYS A 20 -12.27 11.71 -2.46
N LEU A 21 -12.07 12.70 -1.59
CA LEU A 21 -11.35 12.53 -0.32
C LEU A 21 -11.97 11.45 0.58
N GLY A 22 -13.29 11.26 0.53
CA GLY A 22 -13.99 10.25 1.33
C GLY A 22 -13.47 8.84 1.02
N GLY A 23 -13.47 8.44 -0.26
CA GLY A 23 -12.96 7.12 -0.65
C GLY A 23 -11.45 6.96 -0.44
N LEU A 24 -10.67 8.04 -0.55
CA LEU A 24 -9.24 8.00 -0.33
C LEU A 24 -8.90 7.70 1.14
N VAL A 25 -9.59 8.35 2.08
CA VAL A 25 -9.42 8.09 3.52
C VAL A 25 -10.00 6.72 3.89
N SER A 26 -11.18 6.38 3.40
CA SER A 26 -11.84 5.11 3.72
C SER A 26 -11.10 3.87 3.19
N GLN A 27 -10.49 3.94 2.01
CA GLN A 27 -9.73 2.81 1.45
C GLN A 27 -8.25 2.83 1.84
N GLY A 28 -7.67 4.03 1.95
CA GLY A 28 -6.26 4.21 2.28
C GLY A 28 -5.97 3.96 3.76
N ILE A 29 -6.77 4.52 4.66
CA ILE A 29 -6.63 4.35 6.12
C ILE A 29 -7.58 3.28 6.65
N GLY A 30 -8.78 3.17 6.09
CA GLY A 30 -9.76 2.16 6.54
C GLY A 30 -9.42 0.76 6.04
N THR A 31 -10.01 0.34 4.92
CA THR A 31 -9.77 -0.99 4.35
C THR A 31 -10.00 -1.03 2.84
N SER A 32 -9.15 -1.77 2.13
CA SER A 32 -9.36 -2.09 0.71
C SER A 32 -10.50 -3.08 0.48
N MET A 33 -11.02 -3.73 1.54
CA MET A 33 -12.19 -4.59 1.44
C MET A 33 -13.43 -3.86 0.90
N LEU A 34 -13.49 -2.53 1.04
CA LEU A 34 -14.56 -1.70 0.48
C LEU A 34 -14.68 -1.83 -1.05
N GLN A 35 -13.60 -2.19 -1.74
CA GLN A 35 -13.59 -2.37 -3.19
C GLN A 35 -13.86 -3.81 -3.64
N VAL A 36 -13.98 -4.77 -2.72
CA VAL A 36 -14.23 -6.18 -3.06
C VAL A 36 -15.54 -6.38 -3.84
N PRO A 37 -16.68 -5.74 -3.49
CA PRO A 37 -17.91 -5.86 -4.27
C PRO A 37 -17.74 -5.38 -5.73
N ASN A 38 -17.00 -4.30 -5.94
CA ASN A 38 -16.70 -3.77 -7.27
C ASN A 38 -15.74 -4.68 -8.04
N LEU A 39 -14.76 -5.27 -7.34
CA LEU A 39 -13.82 -6.21 -7.91
C LEU A 39 -14.49 -7.50 -8.38
N LEU A 40 -15.45 -8.02 -7.62
CA LEU A 40 -16.24 -9.19 -7.99
C LEU A 40 -17.12 -8.92 -9.22
N LYS A 41 -17.68 -7.70 -9.34
CA LYS A 41 -18.41 -7.28 -10.54
C LYS A 41 -17.47 -7.13 -11.74
N LYS A 42 -16.25 -6.61 -11.53
CA LYS A 42 -15.30 -6.31 -12.60
C LYS A 42 -13.84 -6.58 -12.15
N PRO A 43 -13.31 -7.79 -12.36
CA PRO A 43 -11.99 -8.18 -11.83
C PRO A 43 -10.83 -7.41 -12.44
N ILE A 44 -11.03 -6.77 -13.60
CA ILE A 44 -10.01 -5.95 -14.25
C ILE A 44 -9.57 -4.74 -13.39
N LEU A 45 -10.40 -4.32 -12.44
CA LEU A 45 -10.11 -3.25 -11.49
C LEU A 45 -8.96 -3.61 -10.53
N TRP A 46 -8.56 -4.87 -10.46
CA TRP A 46 -7.44 -5.32 -9.63
C TRP A 46 -6.08 -5.06 -10.29
N LEU A 47 -6.04 -4.89 -11.61
CA LEU A 47 -4.78 -4.78 -12.35
C LEU A 47 -3.92 -3.58 -11.90
N PRO A 48 -4.46 -2.35 -11.75
CA PRO A 48 -3.63 -1.22 -11.30
C PRO A 48 -2.95 -1.42 -9.95
N PRO A 49 -3.64 -1.85 -8.86
CA PRO A 49 -2.99 -2.08 -7.58
C PRO A 49 -2.04 -3.29 -7.58
N VAL A 50 -2.30 -4.33 -8.40
CA VAL A 50 -1.36 -5.46 -8.55
C VAL A 50 -0.06 -5.01 -9.20
N VAL A 51 -0.13 -4.22 -10.27
CA VAL A 51 1.06 -3.68 -10.94
C VAL A 51 1.83 -2.75 -9.99
N ALA A 52 1.11 -1.91 -9.23
CA ALA A 52 1.72 -1.08 -8.20
C ALA A 52 2.45 -1.91 -7.14
N SER A 53 1.86 -3.02 -6.66
CA SER A 53 2.48 -3.93 -5.70
C SER A 53 3.71 -4.64 -6.27
N ALA A 54 3.64 -5.10 -7.52
CA ALA A 54 4.74 -5.79 -8.19
C ALA A 54 5.96 -4.88 -8.37
N ILE A 55 5.75 -3.58 -8.61
CA ILE A 55 6.83 -2.59 -8.75
C ILE A 55 7.31 -2.11 -7.38
N ASN A 56 6.41 -1.91 -6.43
CA ASN A 56 6.75 -1.40 -5.10
C ASN A 56 7.54 -2.40 -4.26
N GLY A 57 7.33 -3.71 -4.45
CA GLY A 57 8.08 -4.76 -3.75
C GLY A 57 9.61 -4.65 -3.95
N PRO A 58 10.11 -4.72 -5.20
CA PRO A 58 11.52 -4.52 -5.51
C PRO A 58 12.07 -3.15 -5.10
N ILE A 59 11.27 -2.08 -5.22
CA ILE A 59 11.70 -0.75 -4.80
C ILE A 59 11.91 -0.70 -3.28
N ALA A 60 11.01 -1.31 -2.50
CA ALA A 60 11.13 -1.36 -1.05
C ALA A 60 12.38 -2.12 -0.59
N THR A 61 12.69 -3.26 -1.24
CA THR A 61 13.75 -4.17 -0.79
C THR A 61 15.11 -3.84 -1.39
N VAL A 62 15.19 -3.42 -2.66
CA VAL A 62 16.45 -3.20 -3.38
C VAL A 62 16.93 -1.75 -3.29
N LEU A 63 16.01 -0.77 -3.37
CA LEU A 63 16.38 0.66 -3.36
C LEU A 63 16.43 1.23 -1.93
N PHE A 64 15.47 0.86 -1.08
CA PHE A 64 15.38 1.40 0.28
C PHE A 64 15.81 0.42 1.38
N GLY A 65 16.03 -0.85 1.06
CA GLY A 65 16.49 -1.85 2.04
C GLY A 65 15.55 -2.00 3.24
N LEU A 66 14.26 -1.67 3.10
CA LEU A 66 13.31 -1.64 4.22
C LEU A 66 13.08 -3.06 4.75
N LYS A 67 13.60 -3.33 5.95
CA LYS A 67 13.36 -4.57 6.67
C LYS A 67 12.27 -4.38 7.72
N MET A 68 11.30 -5.27 7.70
CA MET A 68 10.24 -5.30 8.70
C MET A 68 10.59 -6.32 9.77
N ASN A 69 11.25 -5.84 10.82
CA ASN A 69 11.76 -6.64 11.94
C ASN A 69 10.77 -6.75 13.12
N GLY A 70 9.60 -6.12 12.96
CA GLY A 70 8.49 -6.15 13.91
C GLY A 70 7.55 -7.34 13.69
N GLU A 71 6.38 -7.27 14.33
CA GLU A 71 5.44 -8.39 14.35
C GLU A 71 4.85 -8.72 12.96
N PRO A 72 4.74 -10.02 12.57
CA PRO A 72 4.26 -10.42 11.24
C PRO A 72 2.91 -9.83 10.86
N ILE A 73 2.04 -9.63 11.86
CA ILE A 73 0.71 -9.01 11.72
C ILE A 73 0.80 -7.62 11.06
N SER A 74 1.80 -6.83 11.43
CA SER A 74 1.97 -5.48 10.88
C SER A 74 2.36 -5.50 9.41
N SER A 75 3.00 -6.58 8.93
CA SER A 75 3.35 -6.71 7.52
C SER A 75 2.14 -7.03 6.63
N GLY A 76 1.10 -7.66 7.18
CA GLY A 76 -0.11 -8.06 6.47
C GLY A 76 -1.21 -6.99 6.40
N MET A 77 -1.25 -6.07 7.36
CA MET A 77 -2.33 -5.08 7.49
C MET A 77 -2.23 -3.89 6.51
N GLY A 78 -1.07 -3.68 5.88
CA GLY A 78 -0.90 -2.57 4.94
C GLY A 78 -1.02 -1.19 5.61
N THR A 79 -1.73 -0.25 5.01
CA THR A 79 -2.00 1.09 5.58
C THR A 79 -3.25 1.15 6.45
N CYS A 80 -3.96 0.02 6.67
CA CYS A 80 -5.11 -0.07 7.58
C CYS A 80 -4.73 0.50 8.96
N GLY A 81 -5.40 1.56 9.41
CA GLY A 81 -5.18 2.19 10.70
C GLY A 81 -3.72 2.62 10.95
N LEU A 82 -2.92 2.79 9.90
CA LEU A 82 -1.46 3.00 9.98
C LEU A 82 -0.70 1.86 10.69
N VAL A 83 -1.31 0.69 10.84
CA VAL A 83 -0.73 -0.46 11.56
C VAL A 83 0.56 -0.95 10.91
N GLY A 84 0.63 -0.97 9.56
CA GLY A 84 1.87 -1.33 8.86
C GLY A 84 3.03 -0.37 9.16
N PRO A 85 2.89 0.94 8.88
CA PRO A 85 3.91 1.94 9.20
C PRO A 85 4.32 1.92 10.67
N ILE A 86 3.36 1.87 11.60
CA ILE A 86 3.61 1.82 13.04
C ILE A 86 4.39 0.56 13.42
N GLY A 87 4.04 -0.61 12.85
CA GLY A 87 4.74 -1.85 13.12
C GLY A 87 6.16 -1.92 12.57
N VAL A 88 6.48 -1.20 11.49
CA VAL A 88 7.87 -1.03 11.02
C VAL A 88 8.66 -0.21 12.03
N LEU A 89 8.11 0.92 12.47
CA LEU A 89 8.75 1.78 13.47
C LEU A 89 8.97 1.04 14.80
N ALA A 90 7.94 0.32 15.26
CA ALA A 90 8.03 -0.50 16.46
C ALA A 90 9.10 -1.60 16.29
N GLY A 91 9.16 -2.25 15.13
CA GLY A 91 10.16 -3.28 14.83
C GLY A 91 11.60 -2.78 14.68
N TRP A 92 11.82 -1.49 14.39
CA TRP A 92 13.14 -0.89 14.37
C TRP A 92 13.63 -0.52 15.78
N ILE A 93 12.71 -0.08 16.65
CA ILE A 93 13.00 0.30 18.03
C ILE A 93 13.11 -0.93 18.94
N ASP A 94 12.21 -1.90 18.77
CA ASP A 94 12.14 -3.13 19.55
C ASP A 94 11.96 -4.34 18.60
N PRO A 95 13.08 -4.89 18.08
CA PRO A 95 13.03 -6.01 17.16
C PRO A 95 12.47 -7.25 17.87
N SER A 96 11.53 -7.93 17.20
CA SER A 96 10.92 -9.16 17.71
C SER A 96 11.97 -10.25 18.00
N GLN A 97 11.67 -11.21 18.89
CA GLN A 97 12.60 -12.30 19.23
C GLN A 97 13.08 -13.07 17.99
N THR A 98 12.24 -13.18 16.96
CA THR A 98 12.58 -13.80 15.68
C THR A 98 13.58 -12.98 14.86
N ALA A 99 13.51 -11.65 14.92
CA ALA A 99 14.45 -10.75 14.25
C ALA A 99 15.81 -10.70 14.99
N GLN A 100 15.80 -10.74 16.32
CA GLN A 100 17.03 -10.84 17.11
C GLN A 100 17.77 -12.17 16.85
N ALA A 101 17.03 -13.28 16.65
CA ALA A 101 17.60 -14.58 16.25
C ALA A 101 18.20 -14.58 14.84
N LEU A 102 17.77 -13.67 13.96
CA LEU A 102 18.32 -13.45 12.62
C LEU A 102 19.52 -12.48 12.60
N GLY A 103 19.94 -11.99 13.77
CA GLY A 103 21.08 -11.06 13.90
C GLY A 103 20.74 -9.61 13.58
N GLU A 104 19.46 -9.25 13.47
CA GLU A 104 19.02 -7.87 13.28
C GLU A 104 19.08 -7.13 14.63
N VAL A 105 19.89 -6.07 14.69
CA VAL A 105 20.05 -5.20 15.86
C VAL A 105 19.04 -4.06 15.78
N ALA A 106 18.57 -3.55 16.92
CA ALA A 106 17.75 -2.35 16.96
C ALA A 106 18.50 -1.19 16.25
N ILE A 107 17.92 -0.66 15.18
CA ILE A 107 18.49 0.45 14.42
C ILE A 107 17.76 1.71 14.87
N GLN A 108 18.50 2.76 15.22
CA GLN A 108 17.90 4.08 15.38
C GLN A 108 17.44 4.56 14.01
N PRO A 109 16.13 4.72 13.77
CA PRO A 109 15.63 5.09 12.46
C PRO A 109 16.12 6.48 12.10
N THR A 110 16.79 6.59 10.96
CA THR A 110 17.27 7.88 10.43
C THR A 110 16.18 8.55 9.60
N LEU A 111 16.31 9.87 9.35
CA LEU A 111 15.34 10.62 8.54
C LEU A 111 15.10 9.98 7.16
N ILE A 112 16.12 9.32 6.60
CA ILE A 112 16.08 8.66 5.29
C ILE A 112 15.14 7.44 5.33
N ASP A 113 15.09 6.72 6.44
CA ASP A 113 14.24 5.53 6.62
C ASP A 113 12.76 5.93 6.71
N TYR A 114 12.45 7.03 7.41
CA TYR A 114 11.11 7.60 7.46
C TYR A 114 10.64 8.09 6.08
N ILE A 115 11.53 8.77 5.33
CA ILE A 115 11.23 9.23 3.97
C ILE A 115 11.02 8.04 3.04
N GLY A 116 11.86 6.99 3.15
CA GLY A 116 11.72 5.75 2.40
C GLY A 116 10.39 5.03 2.70
N LEU A 117 10.00 4.96 3.97
CA LEU A 117 8.74 4.37 4.40
C LEU A 117 7.53 5.09 3.77
N VAL A 118 7.50 6.43 3.82
CA VAL A 118 6.42 7.22 3.22
C VAL A 118 6.41 7.10 1.69
N MET A 119 7.60 7.12 1.07
CA MET A 119 7.73 6.95 -0.38
C MET A 119 7.19 5.60 -0.85
N VAL A 120 7.57 4.52 -0.16
CA VAL A 120 7.17 3.15 -0.52
C VAL A 120 5.71 2.88 -0.13
N CYS A 121 5.22 3.42 0.99
CA CYS A 121 3.86 3.13 1.43
C CYS A 121 2.80 3.94 0.67
N VAL A 122 3.12 5.17 0.27
CA VAL A 122 2.13 6.12 -0.27
C VAL A 122 2.51 6.62 -1.65
N VAL A 123 3.70 7.22 -1.81
CA VAL A 123 4.02 8.01 -3.02
C VAL A 123 4.20 7.15 -4.26
N VAL A 124 5.10 6.16 -4.20
CA VAL A 124 5.38 5.23 -5.29
C VAL A 124 4.13 4.48 -5.74
N PRO A 125 3.39 3.79 -4.84
CA PRO A 125 2.20 3.08 -5.25
C PRO A 125 1.11 4.00 -5.77
N ALA A 126 0.94 5.21 -5.22
CA ALA A 126 -0.03 6.18 -5.72
C ALA A 126 0.25 6.63 -7.16
N ILE A 127 1.51 6.92 -7.48
CA ILE A 127 1.90 7.35 -8.82
C ILE A 127 1.72 6.19 -9.80
N VAL A 128 2.21 4.99 -9.46
CA VAL A 128 2.14 3.83 -10.33
C VAL A 128 0.68 3.41 -10.58
N SER A 129 -0.15 3.33 -9.54
CA SER A 129 -1.57 2.97 -9.69
C SER A 129 -2.34 3.99 -10.51
N LEU A 130 -2.09 5.30 -10.34
CA LEU A 130 -2.74 6.35 -11.11
C LEU A 130 -2.37 6.27 -12.58
N VAL A 131 -1.08 6.12 -12.90
CA VAL A 131 -0.61 6.00 -14.28
C VAL A 131 -1.22 4.78 -14.96
N VAL A 132 -1.21 3.61 -14.30
CA VAL A 132 -1.81 2.39 -14.84
C VAL A 132 -3.33 2.54 -14.99
N SER A 133 -4.00 3.14 -14.01
CA SER A 133 -5.44 3.41 -14.08
C SER A 133 -5.79 4.33 -15.25
N GLU A 134 -5.00 5.37 -15.51
CA GLU A 134 -5.22 6.28 -16.64
C GLU A 134 -5.02 5.58 -17.99
N ILE A 135 -3.99 4.74 -18.12
CA ILE A 135 -3.76 3.94 -19.33
C ILE A 135 -4.95 2.99 -19.57
N MET A 136 -5.42 2.32 -18.53
CA MET A 136 -6.57 1.40 -18.63
C MET A 136 -7.89 2.12 -18.91
N ARG A 137 -8.06 3.35 -18.41
CA ARG A 137 -9.21 4.21 -18.75
C ARG A 137 -9.15 4.65 -20.22
N LYS A 138 -7.97 5.02 -20.73
CA LYS A 138 -7.77 5.34 -22.16
C LYS A 138 -8.03 4.14 -23.06
N ALA A 139 -7.69 2.93 -22.61
CA ALA A 139 -8.00 1.68 -23.30
C ALA A 139 -9.48 1.25 -23.20
N GLY A 140 -10.32 1.99 -22.46
CA GLY A 140 -11.74 1.67 -22.28
C GLY A 140 -12.03 0.49 -21.34
N LEU A 141 -10.98 -0.07 -20.71
CA LEU A 141 -11.09 -1.22 -19.80
C LEU A 141 -11.73 -0.80 -18.47
N ILE A 142 -11.46 0.43 -18.00
CA ILE A 142 -12.01 1.03 -16.78
C ILE A 142 -12.89 2.22 -17.18
N LYS A 143 -14.15 2.23 -16.71
CA LYS A 143 -15.10 3.32 -16.92
C LYS A 143 -15.29 4.13 -15.65
N LEU A 144 -15.78 5.35 -15.81
CA LEU A 144 -16.10 6.22 -14.70
C LEU A 144 -17.32 5.66 -13.96
N GLY A 145 -17.15 5.32 -12.68
CA GLY A 145 -18.16 4.71 -11.82
C GLY A 145 -17.85 3.26 -11.41
N ASP A 146 -16.87 2.62 -12.04
CA ASP A 146 -16.50 1.23 -11.71
C ASP A 146 -15.88 1.09 -10.31
N TYR A 147 -15.27 2.15 -9.77
CA TYR A 147 -14.68 2.20 -8.43
C TYR A 147 -15.56 2.94 -7.41
N LYS A 148 -16.77 3.36 -7.79
CA LYS A 148 -17.67 4.08 -6.89
C LYS A 148 -18.03 3.18 -5.71
N LEU A 149 -17.82 3.68 -4.52
CA LEU A 149 -18.28 3.02 -3.30
C LEU A 149 -19.77 3.34 -3.14
N GLU A 150 -20.60 2.32 -3.04
CA GLU A 150 -21.98 2.45 -2.59
C GLU A 150 -21.92 2.61 -1.07
N ALA A 151 -22.39 3.75 -0.57
CA ALA A 151 -22.42 4.08 0.87
C ALA A 151 -23.62 3.39 1.53
#